data_AF-A0A655DIX1-F1
#
_entry.id   AF-A0A655DIX1-F1
#
_cell.length_a   1.000
_cell.length_b   1.000
_cell.length_c   1.000
_cell.angle_alpha   90.00
_cell.angle_beta   90.00
_cell.angle_gamma   90.00
#
_symmetry.space_group_name_H-M   'P 1'
#
loop_
_entity.id
_entity.type
_entity.pdbx_description
1 polymer ?
#
loop_
_entity_poly.entity_id
_entity_poly.type
_entity_poly.pdbx_seq_one_letter_code
_entity_poly.pdbx_strand_id
1 'polypeptide(L)' 'MLVAGVFLREFVAESVDWAHIDVAGPAYNTGSAWGYTPKGATGVPTRTMFAVLEDIAKNG' A
#
# COMPACT_ATOMS: atom_id res chain seq x y z
N MET A 1 2.06 11.95 -6.61
CA MET A 1 3.40 12.53 -6.82
C MET A 1 4.40 11.39 -6.95
N LEU A 2 5.24 11.36 -7.99
CA LEU A 2 6.21 10.27 -8.19
C LEU A 2 7.57 10.51 -7.50
N VAL A 3 7.89 11.78 -7.19
CA VAL A 3 9.20 12.18 -6.64
C VAL A 3 9.49 11.52 -5.28
N ALA A 4 8.49 11.39 -4.41
CA ALA A 4 8.69 10.78 -3.09
C ALA A 4 9.13 9.31 -3.20
N GLY A 5 8.51 8.53 -4.08
CA GLY A 5 8.91 7.14 -4.33
C GLY A 5 10.33 7.03 -4.89
N VAL A 6 10.72 7.93 -5.81
CA VAL A 6 12.09 7.99 -6.33
C VAL A 6 13.08 8.33 -5.22
N PHE A 7 12.77 9.32 -4.39
CA PHE A 7 13.62 9.66 -3.25
C PHE A 7 13.83 8.49 -2.30
N LEU A 8 12.78 7.72 -1.98
CA LEU A 8 12.89 6.55 -1.11
C LEU A 8 13.76 5.44 -1.73
N ARG A 9 13.73 5.28 -3.05
CA ARG A 9 14.54 4.29 -3.77
C ARG A 9 16.05 4.48 -3.56
N GLU A 10 16.51 5.72 -3.41
CA GLU A 10 17.94 6.02 -3.21
C GLU A 10 18.54 5.40 -1.93
N PHE A 11 17.69 4.91 -1.02
CA PHE A 11 18.09 4.26 0.23
C PHE A 11 17.97 2.73 0.19
N VAL A 12 17.59 2.15 -0.95
CA VAL A 12 17.44 0.71 -1.13
C VAL A 12 18.69 0.14 -1.79
N ALA A 13 19.31 -0.88 -1.19
CA ALA A 13 20.47 -1.55 -1.76
C ALA A 13 20.10 -2.30 -3.05
N GLU A 14 21.05 -2.38 -4.01
CA GLU A 14 20.80 -2.97 -5.33
C GLU A 14 20.31 -4.43 -5.30
N SER A 15 20.68 -5.19 -4.27
CA SER A 15 20.30 -6.60 -4.10
C SER A 15 18.94 -6.82 -3.43
N VAL A 16 18.16 -5.77 -3.17
CA VAL A 16 16.90 -5.84 -2.43
C VAL A 16 15.74 -5.57 -3.38
N ASP A 17 14.91 -6.59 -3.60
CA ASP A 17 13.61 -6.42 -4.27
C ASP A 17 12.71 -5.53 -3.40
N TRP A 18 12.19 -4.44 -3.98
CA TRP A 18 11.50 -3.40 -3.23
C TRP A 18 10.29 -2.83 -3.96
N ALA A 19 9.27 -2.51 -3.17
CA ALA A 19 8.07 -1.80 -3.61
C ALA A 19 7.67 -0.72 -2.59
N HIS A 20 7.11 0.39 -3.08
CA HIS A 20 6.49 1.44 -2.28
C HIS A 20 5.01 1.59 -2.66
N ILE A 21 4.15 1.60 -1.65
CA ILE A 21 2.70 1.78 -1.80
C ILE A 21 2.31 3.03 -1.00
N ASP A 22 2.07 4.15 -1.69
CA ASP A 22 1.53 5.36 -1.08
C ASP A 22 0.00 5.26 -0.92
N VAL A 23 -0.47 5.33 0.32
CA VAL A 23 -1.89 5.17 0.66
C VAL A 23 -2.51 6.43 1.27
N ALA A 24 -1.84 7.59 1.19
CA ALA A 24 -2.32 8.82 1.84
C ALA A 24 -3.78 9.16 1.49
N GLY A 25 -4.17 9.00 0.23
CA GLY A 25 -5.55 9.20 -0.23
C GLY A 25 -6.52 8.13 0.30
N PRO A 26 -6.36 6.85 -0.06
CA PRO A 26 -7.37 5.83 0.24
C PRO A 26 -7.41 5.40 1.72
N ALA A 27 -6.39 5.72 2.54
CA ALA A 27 -6.37 5.35 3.96
C ALA A 27 -7.49 6.02 4.80
N TYR A 28 -8.06 7.13 4.33
CA TYR A 28 -9.10 7.86 5.03
C TYR A 28 -10.20 8.37 4.08
N ASN A 29 -11.43 7.88 4.24
CA ASN A 29 -12.59 8.33 3.48
C ASN A 29 -13.20 9.59 4.13
N THR A 30 -12.99 10.73 3.50
CA THR A 30 -13.57 12.03 3.92
C THR A 30 -15.03 12.21 3.49
N GLY A 31 -15.51 11.37 2.57
CA GLY A 31 -16.88 11.38 2.06
C GLY A 31 -17.85 10.56 2.90
N SER A 32 -19.00 10.23 2.29
CA SER A 32 -19.98 9.31 2.87
C SER A 32 -19.50 7.86 2.77
N ALA A 33 -20.04 6.98 3.63
CA ALA A 33 -19.78 5.55 3.51
C ALA A 33 -20.31 4.99 2.18
N TRP A 34 -19.64 3.97 1.64
CA TRP A 34 -20.04 3.29 0.41
C TRP A 34 -19.53 1.84 0.41
N GLY A 35 -20.33 0.90 -0.09
CA GLY A 35 -20.00 -0.52 -0.04
C GLY A 35 -19.68 -0.98 1.39
N TYR A 36 -18.49 -1.58 1.57
CA TYR A 36 -17.95 -1.95 2.90
C TYR A 36 -16.98 -0.89 3.46
N THR A 37 -16.82 0.26 2.81
CA THR A 37 -15.91 1.33 3.21
C THR A 37 -16.66 2.35 4.09
N PRO A 38 -16.30 2.49 5.38
CA PRO A 38 -16.93 3.47 6.25
C PRO A 38 -16.48 4.90 5.92
N LYS A 39 -17.13 5.90 6.52
CA LYS A 39 -16.54 7.24 6.67
C LYS A 39 -15.39 7.16 7.68
N GLY A 40 -14.28 7.83 7.41
CA GLY A 40 -13.09 7.80 8.26
C GLY A 40 -12.06 6.76 7.82
N ALA A 41 -11.35 6.16 8.78
CA ALA A 41 -10.29 5.20 8.49
C ALA A 41 -10.81 3.97 7.72
N THR A 42 -10.14 3.62 6.61
CA THR A 42 -10.63 2.58 5.68
C THR A 42 -9.93 1.23 5.84
N GLY A 43 -8.73 1.21 6.43
CA GLY A 43 -7.88 0.01 6.51
C GLY A 43 -7.18 -0.36 5.20
N VAL A 44 -7.17 0.51 4.18
CA VAL A 44 -6.30 0.31 3.00
C VAL A 44 -4.82 0.47 3.43
N PRO A 45 -3.90 -0.43 3.04
CA PRO A 45 -4.05 -1.52 2.06
C PRO A 45 -4.05 -2.93 2.68
N THR A 46 -4.61 -3.14 3.88
CA THR A 46 -4.45 -4.38 4.66
C THR A 46 -4.69 -5.65 3.85
N ARG A 47 -5.83 -5.79 3.16
CA ARG A 47 -6.13 -7.01 2.36
C ARG A 47 -5.16 -7.24 1.21
N THR A 48 -4.65 -6.17 0.58
CA THR A 48 -3.63 -6.28 -0.47
C THR A 48 -2.33 -6.83 0.10
N MET A 49 -1.91 -6.38 1.29
CA MET A 49 -0.72 -6.90 1.95
C MET A 49 -0.86 -8.39 2.28
N PHE A 50 -2.01 -8.81 2.81
CA PHE A 50 -2.26 -10.23 3.06
C PHE A 50 -2.21 -11.06 1.77
N ALA A 51 -2.86 -10.61 0.70
CA ALA A 51 -2.84 -11.33 -0.57
C ALA A 51 -1.42 -11.47 -1.15
N VAL A 52 -0.60 -10.42 -1.09
CA VAL A 52 0.80 -10.45 -1.54
C VAL A 52 1.63 -11.41 -0.68
N LEU A 53 1.49 -11.35 0.64
CA LEU A 53 2.23 -12.26 1.54
C LEU A 53 1.81 -13.72 1.37
N GLU A 54 0.52 -13.99 1.15
CA GLU A 54 0.03 -15.34 0.85
C GLU A 54 0.56 -15.86 -0.50
N ASP A 55 0.68 -15.00 -1.50
CA ASP A 55 1.24 -15.37 -2.81
C ASP A 55 2.73 -15.66 -2.71
N ILE A 56 3.50 -14.76 -2.07
CA ILE A 56 4.93 -14.97 -1.79
C ILE A 56 5.15 -16.29 -1.02
N ALA A 57 4.32 -16.58 -0.02
CA ALA A 57 4.45 -17.82 0.74
C ALA A 57 4.17 -19.09 -0.09
N LYS A 58 3.40 -18.99 -1.18
CA LYS A 58 3.03 -20.13 -2.04
C LYS A 58 3.94 -20.26 -3.26
N ASN A 59 4.39 -19.15 -3.82
CA ASN A 59 4.98 -19.05 -5.16
C ASN A 59 6.32 -18.30 -5.20
N GLY A 60 6.74 -17.66 -4.10
CA GLY A 60 7.99 -16.92 -4.00
C GLY A 60 9.21 -17.78 -3.67
#